data_AF-A0A645DSK6-F1
#
_entry.id   AF-A0A645DSK6-F1
#
_cell.length_a   1.000
_cell.length_b   1.000
_cell.length_c   1.000
_cell.angle_alpha   90.00
_cell.angle_beta   90.00
_cell.angle_gamma   90.00
#
_symmetry.space_group_name_H-M   'P 1'
#
loop_
_entity.id
_entity.type
_entity.pdbx_description
1 polymer ?
#
loop_
_entity_poly.entity_id
_entity_poly.type
_entity_poly.pdbx_seq_one_letter_code
_entity_poly.pdbx_strand_id
1 'polypeptide(L)' 'MWTGTVEVRTYLGESYQYEVKTELGTMIVASSLHPPKAVGEQVGLRIAPEHVVFLDR' A
#
# COMPACT_ATOMS: atom_id res chain seq x y z
N MET A 1 -10.29 -4.75 -6.51
CA MET A 1 -8.84 -4.54 -6.72
C MET A 1 -8.67 -3.04 -6.85
N TRP A 2 -7.99 -2.41 -5.90
CA TRP A 2 -7.74 -0.98 -5.95
C TRP A 2 -6.42 -0.72 -6.66
N THR A 3 -6.26 0.46 -7.22
CA THR A 3 -5.00 0.92 -7.79
C THR A 3 -4.53 2.15 -7.03
N GLY A 4 -3.22 2.38 -7.05
CA GLY A 4 -2.64 3.57 -6.47
C GLY A 4 -1.21 3.79 -6.91
N THR A 5 -0.65 4.92 -6.50
CA THR A 5 0.73 5.31 -6.80
C THR A 5 1.54 5.34 -5.52
N VAL A 6 2.73 4.75 -5.55
CA VAL A 6 3.67 4.81 -4.41
C VAL A 6 4.20 6.25 -4.28
N GLU A 7 3.82 6.97 -3.23
CA GLU A 7 4.34 8.31 -2.94
C GLU A 7 5.61 8.25 -2.10
N VAL A 8 5.65 7.35 -1.12
CA VAL A 8 6.79 7.18 -0.22
C VAL A 8 7.14 5.70 -0.10
N ARG A 9 8.45 5.41 -0.05
CA ARG A 9 8.99 4.10 0.30
C ARG A 9 9.99 4.25 1.43
N THR A 10 9.71 3.60 2.55
CA THR A 10 10.58 3.52 3.72
C THR A 10 11.17 2.12 3.83
N TYR A 11 12.49 2.02 3.94
CA TYR A 11 13.17 0.75 4.21
C TYR A 11 13.26 0.51 5.71
N LEU A 12 12.86 -0.68 6.15
CA LEU A 12 12.78 -1.08 7.56
C LEU A 12 13.75 -2.24 7.88
N GLY A 13 14.90 -2.31 7.20
CA GLY A 13 15.93 -3.33 7.43
C GLY A 13 15.71 -4.66 6.67
N GLU A 14 14.54 -5.27 6.77
CA GLU A 14 14.23 -6.52 6.04
C GLU A 14 12.99 -6.42 5.14
N SER A 15 12.28 -5.30 5.24
CA SER A 15 11.05 -5.05 4.49
C SER A 15 10.93 -3.58 4.14
N TYR A 16 9.87 -3.26 3.41
CA TYR A 16 9.53 -1.91 3.02
C TYR A 16 8.13 -1.57 3.50
N GLN A 17 7.95 -0.32 3.92
CA GLN A 17 6.64 0.29 4.08
C GLN A 17 6.43 1.28 2.94
N TYR A 18 5.23 1.26 2.37
CA TYR A 18 4.83 2.13 1.29
C TYR A 18 3.64 2.98 1.72
N GLU A 19 3.69 4.26 1.37
CA GLU A 19 2.52 5.12 1.37
C GLU A 19 2.00 5.16 -0.06
N VAL A 20 0.82 4.57 -0.27
CA VAL A 20 0.20 4.44 -1.58
C VAL A 20 -1.00 5.37 -1.66
N LYS A 21 -0.95 6.32 -2.58
CA LYS A 21 -2.07 7.21 -2.86
C LYS A 21 -3.11 6.47 -3.70
N THR A 22 -4.32 6.39 -3.19
CA THR A 22 -5.48 5.79 -3.87
C THR A 22 -6.64 6.78 -3.89
N GLU A 23 -7.71 6.45 -4.63
CA GLU A 23 -8.96 7.22 -4.63
C GLU A 23 -9.66 7.26 -3.26
N LEU A 24 -9.42 6.25 -2.40
CA LEU A 24 -9.97 6.19 -1.04
C LEU A 24 -9.14 6.99 -0.02
N GLY A 25 -7.98 7.51 -0.43
CA GLY A 25 -7.02 8.16 0.45
C GLY A 25 -5.65 7.48 0.43
N THR A 26 -4.83 7.79 1.43
CA THR A 26 -3.50 7.21 1.58
C THR A 26 -3.59 5.89 2.32
N MET A 27 -3.03 4.84 1.72
CA MET A 27 -2.93 3.50 2.30
C MET A 27 -1.49 3.21 2.71
N ILE A 28 -1.30 2.69 3.92
CA ILE A 28 0.00 2.22 4.41
C ILE A 28 0.10 0.72 4.16
N VAL A 29 1.12 0.30 3.40
CA VAL A 29 1.30 -1.10 2.99
C VAL A 29 2.68 -1.56 3.38
N ALA A 30 2.77 -2.63 4.19
CA ALA A 30 4.02 -3.32 4.46
C ALA A 30 4.24 -4.42 3.42
N SER A 31 5.48 -4.57 2.92
CA SER A 31 5.84 -5.66 2.02
C SER A 31 7.32 -6.02 2.10
N SER A 32 7.61 -7.31 2.07
CA SER A 32 8.94 -7.89 1.87
C SER A 32 9.18 -8.36 0.42
N LEU A 33 8.35 -7.89 -0.53
CA LEU A 33 8.50 -8.23 -1.95
C LEU A 33 9.85 -7.77 -2.51
N HIS A 34 10.47 -8.65 -3.29
CA HIS A 34 11.65 -8.36 -4.10
C HIS A 34 11.35 -8.61 -5.59
N PRO A 35 11.70 -7.66 -6.48
CA PRO A 35 12.30 -6.36 -6.19
C PRO A 35 11.31 -5.39 -5.51
N PRO A 36 11.80 -4.43 -4.70
CA PRO A 36 10.96 -3.43 -4.07
C PRO A 36 10.31 -2.52 -5.11
N LYS A 37 9.15 -1.98 -4.78
CA LYS A 37 8.43 -1.03 -5.62
C LYS A 37 9.10 0.33 -5.61
N ALA A 38 9.04 1.06 -6.72
CA ALA A 38 9.65 2.38 -6.84
C ALA A 38 8.65 3.50 -6.46
N VAL A 39 9.17 4.63 -5.99
CA VAL A 39 8.36 5.85 -5.86
C VAL A 39 7.90 6.30 -7.25
N GLY A 40 6.62 6.66 -7.38
CA GLY A 40 5.96 6.95 -8.65
C GLY A 40 5.42 5.73 -9.39
N GLU A 41 5.70 4.50 -8.93
CA GLU A 41 5.18 3.28 -9.56
C GLU A 41 3.67 3.13 -9.29
N GLN A 42 2.93 2.73 -10.33
CA GLN A 42 1.52 2.36 -10.20
C GLN A 42 1.39 0.90 -9.74
N VAL A 43 0.66 0.68 -8.65
CA VAL A 43 0.52 -0.63 -8.02
C VAL A 43 -0.95 -1.01 -7.84
N GLY A 44 -1.22 -2.32 -7.94
CA GLY A 44 -2.50 -2.90 -7.57
C GLY A 44 -2.51 -3.32 -6.11
N LEU A 45 -3.53 -2.92 -5.36
CA LEU A 45 -3.76 -3.30 -3.98
C LEU A 45 -4.89 -4.32 -3.89
N ARG A 46 -4.59 -5.45 -3.25
CA ARG A 46 -5.56 -6.49 -2.91
C ARG A 46 -5.75 -6.50 -1.40
N ILE A 47 -6.93 -6.08 -0.96
CA ILE A 47 -7.36 -6.17 0.44
C ILE A 47 -8.35 -7.33 0.52
N ALA A 48 -8.13 -8.24 1.46
CA ALA A 48 -9.04 -9.33 1.71
C ALA A 48 -10.31 -8.77 2.39
N PRO A 49 -11.53 -9.00 1.85
CA PRO A 49 -12.76 -8.43 2.39
C PRO A 49 -12.96 -8.68 3.90
N GLU A 50 -12.52 -9.83 4.38
CA GLU A 50 -12.57 -10.24 5.79
C GLU A 50 -11.72 -9.36 6.73
N HIS A 51 -10.79 -8.56 6.20
CA HIS A 51 -9.97 -7.62 6.97
C HIS A 51 -10.49 -6.17 6.91
N VAL A 52 -11.60 -5.93 6.21
CA VAL A 52 -12.19 -4.59 6.10
C VAL A 52 -13.21 -4.40 7.23
N VAL A 53 -13.02 -3.34 8.01
CA VAL A 53 -13.95 -2.94 9.07
C VAL A 53 -14.60 -1.62 8.69
N PHE A 54 -15.93 -1.59 8.71
CA PHE A 54 -16.71 -0.37 8.55
C PHE A 54 -17.02 0.22 9.93
N LEU A 55 -16.79 1.52 10.09
CA LEU A 55 -17.14 2.24 11.30
C LEU A 55 -18.36 3.09 10.99
N ASP A 56 -19.49 2.76 11.62
CA ASP A 56 -20.66 3.63 11.62
C ASP A 56 -20.45 4.74 12.67
N ARG A 57 -20.86 5.96 12.33
CA ARG A 57 -20.79 7.13 13.23
C ARG A 57 -21.96 7.17 14.19
#